data_AF-A0A8D8A603-F1
#
_entry.id   AF-A0A8D8A603-F1
#
_cell.length_a   1.000
_cell.length_b   1.000
_cell.length_c   1.000
_cell.angle_alpha   90.00
_cell.angle_beta   90.00
_cell.angle_gamma   90.00
#
_symmetry.space_group_name_H-M   'P 1'
#
loop_
_entity.id
_entity.type
_entity.pdbx_description
1 polymer ?
#
loop_
_entity_poly.entity_id
_entity_poly.type
_entity_poly.pdbx_seq_one_letter_code
_entity_poly.pdbx_strand_id
1 'polypeptide(L)'
;MKDEGGGEDDPVALSFWLARNIPLSEADRKEMFFTNSVLARMLIVNSILDFTCGFCCKKCDRRIANYVDMFAMSKQGVAGSYCNPSGFVHETLTVYRTIAKTTRTTTKGSNDFSWFPGYAWQIAVCNGCSSHVGWKFAATKRGYKPRKFYGLCGKAIRVASDRKEEE
;
A
#
# COMPACT_ATOMS: atom_id res chain seq x y z
N MET A 1 -1.61 29.45 -8.67
CA MET A 1 -2.87 28.73 -8.97
C MET A 1 -3.37 28.17 -7.66
N LYS A 2 -4.48 28.71 -7.15
CA LYS A 2 -5.10 28.27 -5.90
C LYS A 2 -5.79 26.94 -6.18
N ASP A 3 -5.41 25.88 -5.45
CA ASP A 3 -6.24 24.68 -5.35
C ASP A 3 -7.44 25.05 -4.48
N GLU A 4 -8.61 25.17 -5.09
CA GLU A 4 -9.87 25.32 -4.37
C GLU A 4 -10.33 23.96 -3.86
N GLY A 5 -10.74 23.94 -2.58
CA GLY A 5 -11.13 22.74 -1.85
C GLY A 5 -12.46 22.17 -2.36
N GLY A 6 -12.37 21.08 -3.12
CA GLY A 6 -13.53 20.32 -3.62
C GLY A 6 -13.46 18.82 -3.32
N GLY A 7 -12.81 18.40 -2.23
CA GLY A 7 -12.40 17.00 -2.03
C GLY A 7 -13.26 16.13 -1.11
N GLU A 8 -14.01 16.70 -0.16
CA GLU A 8 -14.63 15.92 0.93
C GLU A 8 -16.17 15.82 0.86
N ASP A 9 -16.86 16.73 0.18
CA ASP A 9 -18.34 16.78 0.17
C ASP A 9 -19.00 16.12 -1.06
N ASP A 10 -18.24 15.74 -2.10
CA ASP A 10 -18.78 15.00 -3.25
C ASP A 10 -18.77 13.48 -2.98
N PRO A 11 -19.94 12.81 -2.89
CA PRO A 11 -20.01 11.37 -2.67
C PRO A 11 -19.33 10.55 -3.76
N VAL A 12 -19.28 11.05 -5.00
CA VAL A 12 -18.60 10.37 -6.10
C VAL A 12 -17.10 10.40 -5.87
N ALA A 13 -16.49 11.58 -5.70
CA ALA A 13 -15.08 11.73 -5.39
C ALA A 13 -14.67 10.93 -4.14
N LEU A 14 -15.46 11.00 -3.06
CA LEU A 14 -15.19 10.28 -1.83
C LEU A 14 -15.18 8.76 -2.05
N SER A 15 -16.16 8.21 -2.78
CA SER A 15 -16.24 6.77 -3.04
C SER A 15 -15.01 6.24 -3.80
N PHE A 16 -14.47 6.99 -4.76
CA PHE A 16 -13.25 6.62 -5.48
C PHE A 16 -11.98 6.85 -4.64
N TRP A 17 -11.96 7.89 -3.82
CA TRP A 17 -10.86 8.12 -2.88
C TRP A 17 -10.74 6.96 -1.87
N LEU A 18 -11.87 6.47 -1.34
CA LEU A 18 -11.91 5.30 -0.48
C LEU A 18 -11.43 4.05 -1.22
N ALA A 19 -11.93 3.80 -2.45
CA ALA A 19 -11.51 2.67 -3.27
C ALA A 19 -9.98 2.61 -3.47
N ARG A 20 -9.34 3.77 -3.57
CA ARG A 20 -7.89 3.90 -3.71
C ARG A 20 -7.13 3.65 -2.39
N ASN A 21 -7.76 3.91 -1.24
CA ASN A 21 -7.10 3.96 0.06
C ASN A 21 -7.43 2.79 1.00
N ILE A 22 -8.20 1.82 0.53
CA ILE A 22 -8.48 0.58 1.26
C ILE A 22 -7.89 -0.63 0.52
N PRO A 23 -7.59 -1.73 1.23
CA PRO A 23 -7.05 -2.95 0.63
C PRO A 23 -8.14 -3.68 -0.17
N LEU A 24 -8.30 -3.30 -1.43
CA LEU A 24 -9.16 -4.04 -2.36
C LEU A 24 -8.41 -5.24 -2.96
N SER A 25 -9.08 -6.39 -3.09
CA SER A 25 -8.60 -7.43 -3.98
C SER A 25 -8.70 -6.98 -5.45
N GLU A 26 -8.06 -7.72 -6.37
CA GLU A 26 -8.18 -7.43 -7.80
C GLU A 26 -9.63 -7.61 -8.32
N ALA A 27 -10.43 -8.48 -7.69
CA ALA A 27 -11.83 -8.68 -8.02
C ALA A 27 -12.66 -7.46 -7.57
N ASP A 28 -12.53 -7.06 -6.31
CA ASP A 28 -13.26 -5.91 -5.76
C ASP A 28 -12.91 -4.62 -6.50
N ARG A 29 -11.62 -4.44 -6.84
CA ARG A 29 -11.15 -3.27 -7.59
C ARG A 29 -11.80 -3.17 -8.97
N LYS A 30 -12.03 -4.31 -9.65
CA LYS A 30 -12.76 -4.33 -10.93
C LYS A 30 -14.23 -3.99 -10.73
N GLU A 31 -14.89 -4.57 -9.73
CA GLU A 31 -16.29 -4.30 -9.44
C GLU A 31 -16.53 -2.82 -9.12
N MET A 32 -15.64 -2.22 -8.30
CA MET A 32 -15.64 -0.79 -7.98
C MET A 32 -15.53 0.10 -9.23
N PHE A 33 -14.81 -0.33 -10.26
CA PHE A 33 -14.64 0.42 -11.51
C PHE A 33 -15.84 0.28 -12.44
N PHE A 34 -16.45 -0.90 -12.52
CA PHE A 34 -17.58 -1.14 -13.42
C PHE A 34 -18.91 -0.60 -12.90
N THR A 35 -19.04 -0.39 -11.57
CA THR A 35 -20.27 0.15 -11.01
C THR A 35 -20.32 1.68 -11.10
N ASN A 36 -21.43 2.19 -11.66
CA ASN A 36 -21.73 3.63 -11.72
C ASN A 36 -22.46 4.13 -10.46
N SER A 37 -22.81 3.24 -9.53
CA SER A 37 -23.54 3.59 -8.31
C SER A 37 -22.58 3.88 -7.15
N VAL A 38 -22.68 5.07 -6.57
CA VAL A 38 -21.97 5.42 -5.33
C VAL A 38 -22.35 4.44 -4.22
N LEU A 39 -23.63 4.10 -4.08
CA LEU A 39 -24.10 3.15 -3.07
C LEU A 39 -23.46 1.78 -3.24
N ALA A 40 -23.38 1.26 -4.47
CA ALA A 40 -22.73 -0.01 -4.73
C ALA A 40 -21.24 0.03 -4.35
N ARG A 41 -20.52 1.11 -4.71
CA ARG A 41 -19.13 1.31 -4.28
C ARG A 41 -19.00 1.32 -2.76
N MET A 42 -19.89 2.03 -2.06
CA MET A 42 -19.85 2.13 -0.60
C MET A 42 -20.18 0.80 0.09
N LEU A 43 -21.07 -0.02 -0.47
CA LEU A 43 -21.36 -1.36 0.06
C LEU A 43 -20.14 -2.29 -0.06
N ILE A 44 -19.41 -2.23 -1.17
CA ILE A 44 -18.14 -2.96 -1.36
C ILE A 44 -17.09 -2.46 -0.37
N VAL A 45 -16.94 -1.14 -0.22
CA VAL A 45 -16.03 -0.55 0.78
C VAL A 45 -16.37 -1.07 2.18
N ASN A 46 -17.64 -1.02 2.57
CA ASN A 46 -18.10 -1.45 3.89
C ASN A 46 -17.87 -2.95 4.13
N SER A 47 -18.06 -3.80 3.11
CA SER A 47 -17.82 -5.23 3.26
C SER A 47 -16.32 -5.54 3.46
N ILE A 48 -15.42 -4.71 2.93
CA ILE A 48 -13.96 -4.90 2.92
C ILE A 48 -13.23 -4.16 4.07
N LEU A 49 -13.89 -3.20 4.73
CA LEU A 49 -13.39 -2.50 5.92
C LEU A 49 -13.32 -3.44 7.14
N ASP A 50 -12.61 -4.55 6.99
CA ASP A 50 -12.31 -5.53 8.01
C ASP A 50 -10.84 -5.41 8.40
N PHE A 51 -10.60 -5.21 9.69
CA PHE A 51 -9.25 -5.15 10.25
C PHE A 51 -8.52 -6.50 10.22
N THR A 52 -9.18 -7.56 9.78
CA THR A 52 -8.60 -8.89 9.60
C THR A 52 -7.89 -9.06 8.25
N CYS A 53 -7.96 -8.11 7.34
CA CYS A 53 -7.24 -8.17 6.06
C CYS A 53 -5.71 -8.06 6.23
N GLY A 54 -4.96 -8.61 5.28
CA GLY A 54 -3.50 -8.46 5.19
C GLY A 54 -2.93 -8.53 3.79
N PHE A 55 -1.63 -8.28 3.69
CA PHE A 55 -0.88 -8.25 2.44
C PHE A 55 0.01 -9.48 2.36
N CYS A 56 -0.21 -10.34 1.37
CA CYS A 56 0.55 -11.56 1.16
C CYS A 56 1.49 -11.41 -0.04
N CYS A 57 2.64 -12.08 0.01
CA CYS A 57 3.56 -12.17 -1.12
C CYS A 57 2.86 -12.87 -2.29
N LYS A 58 2.73 -12.21 -3.44
CA LYS A 58 2.00 -12.75 -4.60
C LYS A 58 2.58 -14.06 -5.15
N LYS A 59 3.87 -14.33 -4.91
CA LYS A 59 4.55 -15.55 -5.40
C LYS A 59 4.37 -16.78 -4.50
N CYS A 60 4.19 -16.62 -3.18
CA CYS A 60 4.25 -17.74 -2.24
C CYS A 60 3.29 -17.62 -1.05
N ASP A 61 2.34 -16.70 -1.12
CA ASP A 61 1.26 -16.47 -0.15
C ASP A 61 1.67 -16.16 1.30
N ARG A 62 2.97 -16.01 1.57
CA ARG A 62 3.44 -15.62 2.90
C ARG A 62 2.93 -14.23 3.24
N ARG A 63 2.22 -14.08 4.36
CA ARG A 63 1.76 -12.79 4.89
C ARG A 63 2.96 -11.89 5.19
N ILE A 64 2.96 -10.70 4.60
CA ILE A 64 4.03 -9.70 4.69
C ILE A 64 3.68 -8.61 5.70
N ALA A 65 2.45 -8.11 5.69
CA ALA A 65 1.98 -7.07 6.60
C ALA A 65 0.48 -7.21 6.88
N ASN A 66 0.01 -6.59 7.95
CA ASN A 66 -1.41 -6.56 8.30
C ASN A 66 -2.04 -5.23 7.89
N TYR A 67 -3.35 -5.21 7.68
CA TYR A 67 -4.10 -3.98 7.37
C TYR A 67 -3.87 -2.87 8.41
N VAL A 68 -3.88 -3.23 9.70
CA VAL A 68 -3.67 -2.29 10.82
C VAL A 68 -2.32 -1.57 10.80
N ASP A 69 -1.36 -2.04 10.01
CA ASP A 69 -0.05 -1.39 9.88
C ASP A 69 -0.01 -0.35 8.74
N MET A 70 -1.06 -0.24 7.92
CA MET A 70 -1.16 0.77 6.86
C MET A 70 -1.18 2.18 7.42
N PHE A 71 -0.54 3.10 6.71
CA PHE A 71 -0.63 4.52 7.02
C PHE A 71 -0.39 5.35 5.77
N ALA A 72 -0.89 6.60 5.77
CA ALA A 72 -0.66 7.54 4.69
C ALA A 72 0.67 8.28 4.90
N MET A 73 1.63 8.04 4.01
CA MET A 73 2.89 8.79 3.97
C MET A 73 2.80 10.04 3.07
N SER A 74 1.83 10.06 2.14
CA SER A 74 1.59 11.19 1.23
C SER A 74 0.16 11.70 1.35
N LYS A 75 -0.09 12.90 0.81
CA LYS A 75 -1.44 13.50 0.78
C LYS A 75 -2.44 12.71 -0.08
N GLN A 76 -1.95 11.90 -1.02
CA GLN A 76 -2.77 11.01 -1.85
C GLN A 76 -3.25 9.78 -1.07
N GLY A 77 -2.72 9.56 0.14
CA GLY A 77 -3.15 8.57 1.10
C GLY A 77 -2.14 7.43 1.30
N VAL A 78 -2.64 6.21 1.47
CA VAL A 78 -1.83 5.03 1.86
C VAL A 78 -1.01 4.45 0.69
N ALA A 79 -1.40 4.75 -0.55
CA ALA A 79 -0.76 4.26 -1.76
C ALA A 79 -0.45 5.39 -2.76
N GLY A 80 0.75 5.35 -3.34
CA GLY A 80 1.22 6.31 -4.34
C GLY A 80 1.90 5.62 -5.52
N SER A 81 1.88 6.27 -6.68
CA SER A 81 2.59 5.82 -7.89
C SER A 81 3.89 6.58 -8.03
N TYR A 82 5.01 5.87 -8.09
CA TYR A 82 6.34 6.47 -8.15
C TYR A 82 7.13 5.88 -9.31
N CYS A 83 7.89 6.71 -10.02
CA CYS A 83 8.75 6.28 -11.11
C CYS A 83 10.18 6.10 -10.60
N ASN A 84 10.82 4.98 -10.96
CA ASN A 84 12.24 4.78 -10.68
C ASN A 84 13.10 5.44 -11.80
N PRO A 85 14.43 5.59 -11.61
CA PRO A 85 15.30 6.23 -12.59
C PRO A 85 15.35 5.55 -13.97
N SER A 86 14.98 4.27 -14.03
CA SER A 86 14.90 3.50 -15.27
C SER A 86 13.53 3.63 -15.97
N GLY A 87 12.63 4.47 -15.47
CA GLY A 87 11.33 4.73 -16.08
C GLY A 87 10.20 3.76 -15.66
N PHE A 88 10.45 2.85 -14.72
CA PHE A 88 9.41 1.92 -14.25
C PHE A 88 8.55 2.55 -13.17
N VAL A 89 7.23 2.50 -13.37
CA VAL A 89 6.23 2.98 -12.41
C VAL A 89 5.85 1.87 -11.42
N HIS A 90 5.91 2.20 -10.13
CA HIS A 90 5.60 1.34 -9.01
C HIS A 90 4.48 1.96 -8.17
N GLU A 91 3.32 1.29 -8.12
CA GLU A 91 2.34 1.51 -7.07
C GLU A 91 2.94 0.99 -5.74
N THR A 92 3.03 1.87 -4.76
CA THR A 92 3.70 1.62 -3.48
C THR A 92 2.76 1.94 -2.34
N LEU A 93 2.41 0.91 -1.57
CA LEU A 93 1.57 0.96 -0.37
C LEU A 93 2.46 1.12 0.87
N THR A 94 2.17 2.10 1.73
CA THR A 94 2.97 2.36 2.93
C THR A 94 2.42 1.67 4.17
N VAL A 95 3.28 0.89 4.85
CA VAL A 95 3.00 0.24 6.14
C VAL A 95 4.09 0.54 7.16
N TYR A 96 3.73 0.72 8.42
CA TYR A 96 4.68 0.98 9.52
C TYR A 96 5.67 -0.17 9.70
N ARG A 97 5.20 -1.41 9.55
CA ARG A 97 6.00 -2.62 9.75
C ARG A 97 5.52 -3.77 8.88
N THR A 98 6.44 -4.72 8.67
CA THR A 98 6.13 -6.05 8.16
C THR A 98 6.10 -7.04 9.33
N ILE A 99 5.44 -8.18 9.14
CA ILE A 99 5.46 -9.31 10.08
C ILE A 99 6.92 -9.73 10.32
N ALA A 100 7.24 -10.07 11.56
CA ALA A 100 8.59 -10.44 11.95
C ALA A 100 9.10 -11.62 11.10
N LYS A 101 10.35 -11.50 10.62
CA LYS A 101 11.05 -12.53 9.83
C LYS A 101 10.37 -12.91 8.49
N THR A 102 9.39 -12.16 8.00
CA THR A 102 8.78 -12.42 6.67
C THR A 102 9.48 -11.70 5.53
N THR A 103 10.23 -10.64 5.83
CA THR A 103 11.03 -9.88 4.86
C THR A 103 12.49 -9.75 5.31
N ARG A 104 13.38 -9.52 4.34
CA ARG A 104 14.77 -9.08 4.57
C ARG A 104 15.18 -8.04 3.53
N THR A 105 16.20 -7.26 3.85
CA THR A 105 16.81 -6.31 2.91
C THR A 105 18.03 -6.91 2.23
N THR A 106 18.21 -6.66 0.93
CA THR A 106 19.34 -7.22 0.15
C THR A 106 20.40 -6.19 -0.26
N THR A 107 20.18 -4.91 0.05
CA THR A 107 21.03 -3.79 -0.35
C THR A 107 21.43 -2.93 0.86
N LYS A 108 22.51 -2.15 0.72
CA LYS A 108 22.79 -1.04 1.64
C LYS A 108 21.73 0.05 1.45
N GLY A 109 21.50 0.86 2.49
CA GLY A 109 20.58 2.01 2.37
C GLY A 109 21.11 3.03 1.38
N SER A 110 20.28 3.46 0.44
CA SER A 110 20.58 4.53 -0.50
C SER A 110 19.59 5.68 -0.37
N ASN A 111 20.09 6.91 -0.49
CA ASN A 111 19.27 8.12 -0.58
C ASN A 111 18.93 8.47 -2.03
N ASP A 112 19.61 7.84 -2.99
CA ASP A 112 19.54 8.20 -4.40
C ASP A 112 18.14 7.95 -4.93
N PHE A 113 17.52 8.97 -5.53
CA PHE A 113 16.18 8.88 -6.10
C PHE A 113 15.12 8.36 -5.12
N SER A 114 15.29 8.60 -3.82
CA SER A 114 14.29 8.24 -2.82
C SER A 114 12.99 8.99 -3.07
N TRP A 115 11.88 8.25 -3.15
CA TRP A 115 10.54 8.81 -3.29
C TRP A 115 10.05 9.55 -2.04
N PHE A 116 10.70 9.31 -0.90
CA PHE A 116 10.36 9.94 0.37
C PHE A 116 11.58 10.75 0.86
N PRO A 117 11.63 12.06 0.58
CA PRO A 117 12.74 12.91 1.01
C PRO A 117 13.03 12.78 2.51
N GLY A 118 14.31 12.59 2.86
CA GLY A 118 14.73 12.33 4.24
C GLY A 118 14.73 10.85 4.66
N TYR A 119 14.45 9.94 3.73
CA TYR A 119 14.54 8.50 3.96
C TYR A 119 15.49 7.81 2.98
N ALA A 120 16.35 6.94 3.50
CA ALA A 120 17.13 5.99 2.72
C ALA A 120 16.30 4.74 2.45
N TRP A 121 16.34 4.20 1.23
CA TRP A 121 15.65 2.98 0.86
C TRP A 121 16.60 1.79 0.75
N GLN A 122 16.06 0.60 1.01
CA GLN A 122 16.70 -0.69 0.77
C GLN A 122 15.70 -1.61 0.09
N ILE A 123 16.14 -2.35 -0.93
CA ILE A 123 15.33 -3.41 -1.57
C ILE A 123 14.93 -4.43 -0.50
N ALA A 124 13.62 -4.68 -0.36
CA ALA A 124 13.03 -5.68 0.50
C ALA A 124 12.52 -6.87 -0.31
N VAL A 125 12.88 -8.08 0.13
CA VAL A 125 12.47 -9.34 -0.50
C VAL A 125 11.73 -10.22 0.50
N CYS A 126 10.86 -11.09 0.00
CA CYS A 126 10.18 -12.11 0.79
C CYS A 126 11.18 -13.16 1.30
N ASN A 127 11.12 -13.52 2.58
CA ASN A 127 11.94 -14.61 3.13
C ASN A 127 11.46 -16.00 2.74
N GLY A 128 10.28 -16.13 2.12
CA GLY A 128 9.76 -17.42 1.63
C GLY A 128 10.31 -17.80 0.27
N CYS A 129 10.30 -16.86 -0.68
CA CYS A 129 10.61 -17.13 -2.08
C CYS A 129 11.64 -16.18 -2.70
N SER A 130 12.21 -15.27 -1.89
CA SER A 130 13.19 -14.25 -2.31
C SER A 130 12.72 -13.29 -3.40
N SER A 131 11.42 -13.27 -3.74
CA SER A 131 10.88 -12.26 -4.67
C SER A 131 10.95 -10.87 -4.04
N HIS A 132 11.21 -9.87 -4.87
CA HIS A 132 11.03 -8.47 -4.50
C HIS A 132 9.59 -8.24 -4.02
N VAL A 133 9.41 -7.60 -2.87
CA VAL A 133 8.09 -7.22 -2.32
C VAL A 133 7.95 -5.73 -2.09
N GLY A 134 9.04 -4.95 -2.25
CA GLY A 134 9.05 -3.51 -2.08
C GLY A 134 10.35 -3.02 -1.48
N TRP A 135 10.27 -1.96 -0.68
CA TRP A 135 11.43 -1.29 -0.09
C TRP A 135 11.22 -1.01 1.39
N LYS A 136 12.30 -1.09 2.16
CA LYS A 136 12.36 -0.57 3.53
C LYS A 136 12.90 0.85 3.46
N PHE A 137 12.20 1.79 4.07
CA PHE A 137 12.62 3.18 4.21
C PHE A 137 13.07 3.45 5.64
N ALA A 138 14.22 4.09 5.82
CA ALA A 138 14.78 4.45 7.12
C ALA A 138 15.14 5.94 7.15
N ALA A 139 14.69 6.64 8.19
CA ALA A 139 14.89 8.07 8.33
C ALA A 139 16.38 8.42 8.50
N THR A 140 16.88 9.34 7.68
CA THR A 140 18.31 9.72 7.65
C THR A 140 18.68 10.74 8.73
N LYS A 141 17.71 11.51 9.23
CA LYS A 141 17.91 12.53 10.26
C LYS A 141 17.17 12.17 11.55
N ARG A 142 17.69 12.60 12.71
CA ARG A 142 16.98 12.52 13.99
C ARG A 142 15.73 13.42 13.93
N GLY A 143 14.63 13.00 14.57
CA GLY A 143 13.36 13.75 14.60
C GLY A 143 12.30 13.34 13.56
N TYR A 144 12.69 12.70 12.46
CA TYR A 144 11.75 12.21 11.45
C TYR A 144 10.95 11.02 11.99
N LYS A 145 9.63 11.05 11.78
CA LYS A 145 8.71 9.95 12.08
C LYS A 145 7.92 9.55 10.82
N PRO A 146 7.65 8.24 10.62
CA PRO A 146 8.17 7.13 11.40
C PRO A 146 9.69 6.94 11.23
N ARG A 147 10.40 6.34 12.20
CA ARG A 147 11.86 6.10 12.08
C ARG A 147 12.21 5.16 10.93
N LYS A 148 11.31 4.22 10.66
CA LYS A 148 11.36 3.28 9.55
C LYS A 148 9.95 2.92 9.16
N PHE A 149 9.77 2.58 7.89
CA PHE A 149 8.53 2.02 7.36
C PHE A 149 8.85 1.19 6.12
N TYR A 150 7.83 0.61 5.50
CA TYR A 150 7.98 -0.15 4.27
C TYR A 150 7.03 0.40 3.20
N GLY A 151 7.52 0.50 1.98
CA GLY A 151 6.71 0.68 0.79
C GLY A 151 6.58 -0.66 0.07
N LEU A 152 5.43 -1.31 0.15
CA LEU A 152 5.16 -2.57 -0.51
C LEU A 152 4.77 -2.32 -1.98
N CYS A 153 5.38 -3.05 -2.90
CA CYS A 153 5.08 -2.91 -4.33
C CYS A 153 3.77 -3.62 -4.65
N GLY A 154 2.74 -2.88 -5.10
CA GLY A 154 1.39 -3.41 -5.37
C GLY A 154 1.39 -4.64 -6.30
N LYS A 155 2.25 -4.65 -7.31
CA LYS A 155 2.40 -5.79 -8.24
C LYS A 155 2.96 -7.06 -7.59
N ALA A 156 3.65 -6.94 -6.46
CA ALA A 156 4.32 -8.03 -5.77
C ALA A 156 3.56 -8.57 -4.55
N ILE A 157 2.47 -7.92 -4.17
CA ILE A 157 1.60 -8.32 -3.07
C ILE A 157 0.18 -8.61 -3.57
N ARG A 158 -0.57 -9.37 -2.79
CA ARG A 158 -2.02 -9.50 -2.93
C ARG A 158 -2.68 -9.20 -1.59
N VAL A 159 -3.92 -8.74 -1.63
CA VAL A 159 -4.77 -8.66 -0.44
C VAL A 159 -5.31 -10.06 -0.12
N ALA A 160 -5.34 -10.40 1.15
CA ALA A 160 -5.96 -11.62 1.68
C ALA A 160 -6.86 -11.23 2.86
N SER A 161 -8.10 -11.68 2.84
CA SER A 161 -9.01 -11.62 3.99
C SER A 161 -8.80 -12.86 4.86
N ASP A 162 -8.88 -12.71 6.18
CA ASP A 162 -8.89 -13.85 7.10
C ASP A 162 -10.31 -14.42 7.26
N ARG A 163 -11.34 -13.81 6.63
CA ARG A 163 -12.70 -14.38 6.55
C ARG A 163 -12.66 -15.67 5.75
N LYS A 164 -13.25 -16.74 6.30
CA LYS A 164 -13.58 -17.92 5.51
C LYS A 164 -14.71 -17.55 4.57
N GLU A 165 -14.59 -17.89 3.29
CA GLU A 165 -15.74 -17.91 2.40
C GLU A 165 -16.74 -18.92 3.01
N GLU A 166 -17.95 -18.47 3.34
CA GLU A 166 -19.04 -19.38 3.69
C GLU A 166 -19.38 -20.17 2.42
N GLU A 167 -19.16 -21.48 2.45
CA GLU A 167 -19.53 -22.43 1.38
C GLU A 167 -21.05 -22.50 1.17
#